data_AF-A0A9D8TV35-F1
#
_entry.id   AF-A0A9D8TV35-F1
#
_cell.length_a   1.000
_cell.length_b   1.000
_cell.length_c   1.000
_cell.angle_alpha   90.00
_cell.angle_beta   90.00
_cell.angle_gamma   90.00
#
_symmetry.space_group_name_H-M   'P 1'
#
loop_
_entity.id
_entity.type
_entity.pdbx_description
1 polymer ?
#
loop_
_entity_poly.entity_id
_entity_poly.type
_entity_poly.pdbx_seq_one_letter_code
_entity_poly.pdbx_strand_id
1 'polypeptide(L)'
;MMEKSEKLPWKPEALEKLKEWGSSNLERKTPDPLSNIASLKAGLDLSNASPNGKSRLLSNVKVTLPMLFPNPTLFTIAKRAFSQILNQCKSEIKQCGFGKINLAAGIARWNGSSRQMPILIYPLEIEEGEEDLSKVAIKLGKRPMVNPAFIRAMRDDFGIEFDFSSLSLNLDSGREQFINQVAKEVGEMVYGFNAELRFIIGCFINPEVLIQDRTSRLIEEVEQGKCEVKLLKDFLEGKQALQRPVENEDLDPHDEKEVGDVSNSTRRAAKLASLGQCIFLDSPTSSASVSLALAIASRCAC
;
A
#
# COMPACT_ATOMS: atom_id res chain seq x y z
N MET A 1 -8.98 25.86 -36.05
CA MET A 1 -8.98 24.45 -36.43
C MET A 1 -9.36 23.67 -35.18
N MET A 2 -10.65 23.33 -35.03
CA MET A 2 -11.15 22.60 -33.86
C MET A 2 -10.60 21.18 -33.91
N GLU A 3 -9.81 20.78 -32.90
CA GLU A 3 -9.41 19.39 -32.71
C GLU A 3 -10.68 18.53 -32.66
N LYS A 4 -10.75 17.56 -33.58
CA LYS A 4 -11.73 16.49 -33.48
C LYS A 4 -11.43 15.74 -32.19
N SER A 5 -12.26 15.92 -31.17
CA SER A 5 -12.31 15.02 -30.02
C SER A 5 -12.52 13.61 -30.58
N GLU A 6 -11.44 12.84 -30.57
CA GLU A 6 -11.44 11.45 -31.02
C GLU A 6 -12.36 10.70 -30.06
N LYS A 7 -13.50 10.20 -30.58
CA LYS A 7 -14.46 9.48 -29.74
C LYS A 7 -13.76 8.26 -29.17
N LEU A 8 -13.57 8.26 -27.86
CA LEU A 8 -13.03 7.12 -27.14
C LEU A 8 -13.86 5.86 -27.50
N PRO A 9 -13.22 4.69 -27.67
CA PRO A 9 -13.91 3.46 -28.06
C PRO A 9 -14.82 2.86 -26.96
N TRP A 10 -14.98 3.55 -25.83
CA TRP A 10 -15.69 3.07 -24.66
C TRP A 10 -17.14 3.54 -24.63
N LYS A 11 -18.05 2.69 -24.15
CA LYS A 11 -19.43 3.09 -23.85
C LYS A 11 -19.45 4.02 -22.62
N PRO A 12 -20.11 5.20 -22.68
CA PRO A 12 -20.17 6.13 -21.56
C PRO A 12 -20.71 5.49 -20.27
N GLU A 13 -21.76 4.68 -20.38
CA GLU A 13 -22.38 3.96 -19.25
C GLU A 13 -21.41 2.98 -18.57
N ALA A 14 -20.53 2.33 -19.34
CA ALA A 14 -19.55 1.39 -18.80
C ALA A 14 -18.42 2.13 -18.06
N LEU A 15 -18.00 3.27 -18.60
CA LEU A 15 -17.02 4.14 -17.97
C LEU A 15 -17.57 4.74 -16.66
N GLU A 16 -18.82 5.19 -16.65
CA GLU A 16 -19.49 5.71 -15.46
C GLU A 16 -19.57 4.65 -14.36
N LYS A 17 -20.00 3.43 -14.70
CA LYS A 17 -20.01 2.30 -13.76
C LYS A 17 -18.63 1.96 -13.19
N LEU A 18 -17.57 2.05 -14.00
CA LEU A 18 -16.20 1.84 -13.52
C LEU A 18 -15.78 2.92 -12.51
N LYS A 19 -16.16 4.19 -12.77
CA LYS A 19 -15.90 5.32 -11.87
C LYS A 19 -16.68 5.19 -10.56
N GLU A 20 -17.95 4.81 -10.63
CA GLU A 20 -18.78 4.55 -9.45
C GLU A 20 -18.20 3.41 -8.60
N TRP A 21 -17.76 2.32 -9.24
CA TRP A 21 -17.09 1.22 -8.55
C TRP A 21 -15.78 1.67 -7.88
N GLY A 22 -14.94 2.44 -8.58
CA GLY A 22 -13.72 3.00 -8.00
C GLY A 22 -14.01 3.91 -6.79
N SER A 23 -15.01 4.79 -6.92
CA SER A 23 -15.42 5.77 -5.91
C SER A 23 -16.05 5.14 -4.67
N SER A 24 -16.90 4.13 -4.85
CA SER A 24 -17.53 3.42 -3.72
C SER A 24 -16.53 2.63 -2.85
N ASN A 25 -15.41 2.19 -3.43
CA ASN A 25 -14.31 1.53 -2.70
C ASN A 25 -13.35 2.54 -2.01
N LEU A 26 -13.47 3.84 -2.31
CA LEU A 26 -12.65 4.90 -1.70
C LEU A 26 -13.19 5.38 -0.34
N GLU A 27 -14.43 5.07 0.02
CA GLU A 27 -15.08 5.61 1.23
C GLU A 27 -14.75 4.89 2.55
N ARG A 28 -14.25 3.65 2.50
CA ARG A 28 -13.77 2.96 3.70
C ARG A 28 -12.41 3.52 4.11
N LYS A 29 -12.42 4.62 4.87
CA LYS A 29 -11.23 5.21 5.48
C LYS A 29 -10.80 4.39 6.70
N THR A 30 -10.13 3.28 6.47
CA THR A 30 -9.40 2.60 7.55
C THR A 30 -8.25 3.50 8.01
N PRO A 31 -7.99 3.65 9.32
CA PRO A 31 -6.82 4.37 9.81
C PRO A 31 -5.53 3.79 9.20
N ASP A 32 -4.78 4.63 8.49
CA ASP A 32 -3.62 4.22 7.70
C ASP A 32 -2.31 4.84 8.21
N PRO A 33 -1.29 4.01 8.56
CA PRO A 33 0.00 4.50 9.04
C PRO A 33 0.76 5.36 8.02
N LEU A 34 0.49 5.21 6.72
CA LEU A 34 1.04 6.09 5.68
C LEU A 34 0.37 7.46 5.71
N SER A 35 -0.91 7.56 6.02
CA SER A 35 -1.63 8.82 6.11
C SER A 35 -1.45 9.53 7.46
N ASN A 36 -1.25 8.77 8.54
CA ASN A 36 -0.96 9.28 9.87
C ASN A 36 -0.26 8.22 10.72
N ILE A 37 0.97 8.48 11.14
CA ILE A 37 1.78 7.56 11.94
C ILE A 37 1.17 7.23 13.30
N ALA A 38 0.27 8.08 13.81
CA ALA A 38 -0.44 7.81 15.05
C ALA A 38 -1.39 6.59 14.95
N SER A 39 -1.74 6.16 13.73
CA SER A 39 -2.53 4.94 13.50
C SER A 39 -1.69 3.66 13.52
N LEU A 40 -0.36 3.78 13.61
CA LEU A 40 0.55 2.64 13.67
C LEU A 40 0.30 1.83 14.96
N LYS A 41 -0.15 0.59 14.80
CA LYS A 41 -0.44 -0.32 15.94
C LYS A 41 0.81 -0.70 16.74
N ALA A 42 1.93 -0.85 16.04
CA ALA A 42 3.22 -1.19 16.63
C ALA A 42 4.33 -0.48 15.86
N GLY A 43 5.20 0.22 16.58
CA GLY A 43 6.29 0.99 15.99
C GLY A 43 7.52 1.04 16.91
N LEU A 44 8.69 1.16 16.30
CA LEU A 44 9.97 1.29 16.98
C LEU A 44 10.63 2.59 16.52
N ASP A 45 10.64 3.57 17.43
CA ASP A 45 11.29 4.86 17.21
C ASP A 45 12.80 4.75 17.45
N LEU A 46 13.60 5.19 16.47
CA LEU A 46 15.05 5.15 16.53
C LEU A 46 15.68 6.42 17.14
N SER A 47 14.87 7.35 17.68
CA SER A 47 15.37 8.57 18.34
C SER A 47 16.42 8.24 19.41
N ASN A 48 16.15 7.23 20.24
CA ASN A 48 17.04 6.78 21.32
C ASN A 48 18.04 5.68 20.90
N ALA A 49 18.12 5.34 19.61
CA ALA A 49 19.12 4.39 19.13
C ALA A 49 20.54 5.00 19.15
N SER A 50 21.55 4.14 19.24
CA SER A 50 22.96 4.55 19.23
C SER A 50 23.31 5.25 17.91
N PRO A 51 24.10 6.34 17.92
CA PRO A 51 24.50 7.03 16.70
C PRO A 51 25.22 6.11 15.71
N ASN A 52 26.10 5.24 16.21
CA ASN A 52 26.84 4.28 15.40
C ASN A 52 25.91 3.23 14.77
N GLY A 53 24.98 2.66 15.55
CA GLY A 53 23.99 1.71 15.04
C GLY A 53 23.08 2.33 13.99
N LYS A 54 22.58 3.55 14.24
CA LYS A 54 21.80 4.33 13.26
C LYS A 54 22.60 4.57 11.99
N SER A 55 23.79 5.15 12.09
CA SER A 55 24.63 5.46 10.93
C SER A 55 24.87 4.23 10.07
N ARG A 56 25.16 3.07 10.67
CA ARG A 56 25.35 1.82 9.94
C ARG A 56 24.07 1.35 9.24
N LEU A 57 22.94 1.34 9.95
CA LEU A 57 21.65 0.95 9.35
C LEU A 57 21.32 1.87 8.17
N LEU A 58 21.52 3.17 8.38
CA LEU A 58 21.28 4.22 7.42
C LEU A 58 22.22 4.10 6.21
N SER A 59 23.47 3.64 6.37
CA SER A 59 24.39 3.33 5.26
C SER A 59 24.14 1.94 4.62
N ASN A 60 22.95 1.38 4.79
CA ASN A 60 22.56 0.08 4.25
C ASN A 60 23.49 -1.08 4.72
N VAL A 61 24.10 -0.93 5.89
CA VAL A 61 24.87 -1.98 6.53
C VAL A 61 23.94 -2.76 7.45
N LYS A 62 24.12 -4.08 7.49
CA LYS A 62 23.43 -4.97 8.44
C LYS A 62 23.73 -4.54 9.88
N VAL A 63 22.68 -4.38 10.71
CA VAL A 63 22.79 -4.00 12.13
C VAL A 63 21.87 -4.86 12.98
N THR A 64 22.34 -5.29 14.16
CA THR A 64 21.51 -6.04 15.11
C THR A 64 20.77 -5.12 16.08
N LEU A 65 19.66 -5.59 16.68
CA LEU A 65 18.93 -4.80 17.69
C LEU A 65 19.81 -4.36 18.87
N PRO A 66 20.71 -5.19 19.44
CA PRO A 66 21.64 -4.75 20.48
C PRO A 66 22.61 -3.65 20.03
N MET A 67 23.01 -3.62 18.75
CA MET A 67 23.85 -2.54 18.22
C MET A 67 23.08 -1.21 18.12
N LEU A 68 21.80 -1.27 17.77
CA LEU A 68 20.91 -0.10 17.76
C LEU A 68 20.59 0.38 19.17
N PHE A 69 20.39 -0.54 20.12
CA PHE A 69 20.07 -0.20 21.50
C PHE A 69 21.02 -0.91 22.47
N PRO A 70 22.23 -0.37 22.71
CA PRO A 70 23.20 -0.99 23.61
C PRO A 70 22.78 -0.96 25.09
N ASN A 71 21.94 0.01 25.46
CA ASN A 71 21.43 0.13 26.84
C ASN A 71 20.41 -1.00 27.12
N PRO A 72 20.57 -1.81 28.19
CA PRO A 72 19.71 -2.97 28.46
C PRO A 72 18.22 -2.64 28.62
N THR A 73 17.89 -1.49 29.21
CA THR A 73 16.49 -1.05 29.40
C THR A 73 15.87 -0.66 28.07
N LEU A 74 16.56 0.16 27.28
CA LEU A 74 16.10 0.54 25.94
C LEU A 74 16.05 -0.66 25.00
N PHE A 75 17.00 -1.59 25.11
CA PHE A 75 17.01 -2.84 24.36
C PHE A 75 15.77 -3.68 24.67
N THR A 76 15.39 -3.80 25.94
CA THR A 76 14.20 -4.56 26.33
C THR A 76 12.92 -3.95 25.74
N ILE A 77 12.81 -2.62 25.76
CA ILE A 77 11.69 -1.88 25.15
C ILE A 77 11.68 -2.08 23.63
N ALA A 78 12.84 -1.92 22.98
CA ALA A 78 12.99 -2.08 21.55
C ALA A 78 12.69 -3.51 21.09
N LYS A 79 13.17 -4.51 21.82
CA LYS A 79 12.89 -5.93 21.59
C LYS A 79 11.39 -6.22 21.65
N ARG A 80 10.68 -5.68 22.66
CA ARG A 80 9.22 -5.82 22.77
C ARG A 80 8.49 -5.15 21.60
N ALA A 81 8.85 -3.90 21.28
CA ALA A 81 8.24 -3.17 20.16
C ALA A 81 8.47 -3.89 18.82
N PHE A 82 9.69 -4.38 18.59
CA PHE A 82 10.03 -5.13 17.38
C PHE A 82 9.28 -6.46 17.30
N SER A 83 9.13 -7.18 18.42
CA SER A 83 8.28 -8.38 18.48
C SER A 83 6.83 -8.09 18.08
N GLN A 84 6.26 -6.98 18.56
CA GLN A 84 4.91 -6.55 18.18
C GLN A 84 4.82 -6.20 16.69
N ILE A 85 5.83 -5.55 16.12
CA ILE A 85 5.91 -5.27 14.68
C ILE A 85 5.94 -6.57 13.87
N LEU A 86 6.76 -7.56 14.26
CA LEU A 86 6.82 -8.86 13.59
C LEU A 86 5.46 -9.58 13.64
N ASN A 87 4.81 -9.60 14.80
CA ASN A 87 3.50 -10.23 14.97
C ASN A 87 2.42 -9.50 14.15
N GLN A 88 2.45 -8.17 14.12
CA GLN A 88 1.55 -7.37 13.31
C GLN A 88 1.76 -7.65 11.82
N CYS A 89 3.01 -7.66 11.35
CA CYS A 89 3.34 -8.01 9.97
C CYS A 89 2.85 -9.42 9.61
N LYS A 90 3.08 -10.41 10.48
CA LYS A 90 2.58 -11.78 10.28
C LYS A 90 1.06 -11.83 10.22
N SER A 91 0.36 -11.05 11.05
CA SER A 91 -1.10 -10.92 10.98
C SER A 91 -1.55 -10.27 9.67
N GLU A 92 -0.87 -9.23 9.21
CA GLU A 92 -1.16 -8.55 7.95
C GLU A 92 -0.86 -9.43 6.73
N ILE A 93 0.20 -10.25 6.73
CA ILE A 93 0.44 -11.21 5.66
C ILE A 93 -0.69 -12.25 5.63
N LYS A 94 -1.09 -12.77 6.79
CA LYS A 94 -2.20 -13.74 6.89
C LYS A 94 -3.53 -13.14 6.43
N GLN A 95 -3.76 -11.87 6.76
CA GLN A 95 -4.94 -11.14 6.32
C GLN A 95 -4.75 -10.68 4.87
N CYS A 96 -3.96 -9.68 4.55
CA CYS A 96 -3.98 -9.08 3.23
C CYS A 96 -3.17 -9.86 2.16
N GLY A 97 -2.54 -10.99 2.49
CA GLY A 97 -1.62 -11.70 1.59
C GLY A 97 -0.30 -10.96 1.33
N PHE A 98 -0.18 -9.76 1.88
CA PHE A 98 0.95 -8.88 1.74
C PHE A 98 1.22 -8.19 3.08
N GLY A 99 2.47 -8.25 3.51
CA GLY A 99 2.95 -7.61 4.72
C GLY A 99 4.44 -7.34 4.59
N LYS A 100 4.86 -6.14 4.96
CA LYS A 100 6.23 -5.68 4.87
C LYS A 100 6.50 -4.70 6.00
N ILE A 101 7.65 -4.90 6.65
CA ILE A 101 8.16 -3.97 7.64
C ILE A 101 8.97 -2.93 6.87
N ASN A 102 8.68 -1.67 7.16
CA ASN A 102 9.34 -0.54 6.54
C ASN A 102 9.89 0.40 7.61
N LEU A 103 10.87 1.21 7.24
CA LEU A 103 11.35 2.36 8.00
C LEU A 103 10.75 3.62 7.37
N ALA A 104 9.94 4.34 8.12
CA ALA A 104 9.58 5.72 7.80
C ALA A 104 10.74 6.66 8.14
N ALA A 105 11.07 7.56 7.22
CA ALA A 105 12.08 8.59 7.39
C ALA A 105 11.48 9.96 7.04
N GLY A 106 11.57 10.89 7.99
CA GLY A 106 10.96 12.22 7.87
C GLY A 106 9.47 12.19 8.17
N ILE A 107 9.01 13.02 9.10
CA ILE A 107 7.62 13.15 9.48
C ILE A 107 7.14 14.57 9.20
N ALA A 108 6.25 14.71 8.23
CA ALA A 108 5.60 15.97 7.87
C ALA A 108 4.42 16.28 8.79
N ARG A 109 4.25 17.56 9.10
CA ARG A 109 3.10 18.15 9.80
C ARG A 109 2.76 19.48 9.13
N TRP A 110 1.51 19.89 9.16
CA TRP A 110 1.07 21.21 8.67
C TRP A 110 -0.18 21.68 9.41
N ASN A 111 -0.44 22.99 9.38
CA ASN A 111 -1.57 23.57 10.09
C ASN A 111 -2.91 23.10 9.50
N GLY A 112 -3.91 22.94 10.36
CA GLY A 112 -5.23 22.41 9.98
C GLY A 112 -5.28 20.89 9.87
N SER A 113 -4.15 20.18 9.99
CA SER A 113 -4.07 18.73 10.03
C SER A 113 -3.42 18.26 11.33
N SER A 114 -4.11 17.38 12.07
CA SER A 114 -3.49 16.65 13.19
C SER A 114 -2.65 15.46 12.73
N ARG A 115 -2.54 15.24 11.41
CA ARG A 115 -1.84 14.08 10.84
C ARG A 115 -0.33 14.30 10.92
N GLN A 116 0.37 13.25 11.33
CA GLN A 116 1.82 13.17 11.26
C GLN A 116 2.18 12.18 10.17
N MET A 117 2.62 12.69 9.01
CA MET A 117 2.69 11.89 7.79
C MET A 117 4.14 11.55 7.45
N PRO A 118 4.50 10.27 7.29
CA PRO A 118 5.81 9.89 6.75
C PRO A 118 6.08 10.50 5.38
N ILE A 119 7.30 10.93 5.11
CA ILE A 119 7.71 11.46 3.79
C ILE A 119 8.35 10.36 2.96
N LEU A 120 9.33 9.64 3.51
CA LEU A 120 10.02 8.54 2.84
C LEU A 120 9.72 7.21 3.53
N ILE A 121 9.57 6.16 2.74
CA ILE A 121 9.39 4.78 3.20
C ILE A 121 10.52 3.93 2.62
N TYR A 122 11.30 3.32 3.50
CA TYR A 122 12.36 2.38 3.15
C TYR A 122 11.89 0.96 3.47
N PRO A 123 11.93 0.03 2.50
CA PRO A 123 11.72 -1.38 2.83
C PRO A 123 12.78 -1.86 3.82
N LEU A 124 12.40 -2.68 4.80
CA LEU A 124 13.34 -3.31 5.73
C LEU A 124 13.51 -4.78 5.36
N GLU A 125 14.76 -5.23 5.29
CA GLU A 125 15.16 -6.63 5.13
C GLU A 125 15.53 -7.20 6.51
N ILE A 126 14.98 -8.37 6.84
CA ILE A 126 15.22 -9.09 8.09
C ILE A 126 15.87 -10.41 7.70
N GLU A 127 17.13 -10.60 8.09
CA GLU A 127 17.93 -11.73 7.59
C GLU A 127 18.06 -12.89 8.59
N GLU A 128 18.11 -12.59 9.90
CA GLU A 128 18.41 -13.60 10.94
C GLU A 128 17.60 -13.34 12.21
N GLY A 129 17.32 -14.40 12.98
CA GLY A 129 16.95 -14.29 14.40
C GLY A 129 15.47 -14.07 14.75
N GLU A 130 14.50 -14.30 13.87
CA GLU A 130 13.08 -14.08 14.23
C GLU A 130 12.64 -14.77 15.54
N GLU A 131 13.23 -15.92 15.88
CA GLU A 131 12.99 -16.64 17.13
C GLU A 131 13.74 -16.04 18.34
N ASP A 132 14.97 -15.56 18.12
CA ASP A 132 15.77 -14.85 19.13
C ASP A 132 16.06 -13.42 18.68
N LEU A 133 15.19 -12.51 19.12
CA LEU A 133 15.29 -11.07 18.83
C LEU A 133 16.62 -10.43 19.25
N SER A 134 17.42 -11.10 20.07
CA SER A 134 18.75 -10.64 20.46
C SER A 134 19.79 -10.83 19.34
N LYS A 135 19.50 -11.71 18.39
CA LYS A 135 20.30 -11.96 17.19
C LYS A 135 19.68 -11.36 15.93
N VAL A 136 18.52 -10.71 16.05
CA VAL A 136 17.85 -10.11 14.89
C VAL A 136 18.73 -9.06 14.27
N ALA A 137 18.98 -9.25 12.98
CA ALA A 137 19.71 -8.34 12.15
C ALA A 137 18.80 -7.77 11.06
N ILE A 138 18.83 -6.44 10.95
CA ILE A 138 18.04 -5.66 10.01
C ILE A 138 18.92 -4.84 9.08
N LYS A 139 18.40 -4.57 7.90
CA LYS A 139 19.05 -3.80 6.84
C LYS A 139 18.03 -3.05 6.02
N LEU A 140 18.39 -1.88 5.48
CA LEU A 140 17.50 -1.12 4.59
C LEU A 140 17.52 -1.70 3.17
N GLY A 141 16.37 -1.88 2.56
CA GLY A 141 16.32 -2.23 1.13
C GLY A 141 16.79 -1.05 0.27
N LYS A 142 17.29 -1.38 -0.92
CA LYS A 142 18.00 -0.43 -1.80
C LYS A 142 17.13 0.65 -2.46
N ARG A 143 15.80 0.50 -2.42
CA ARG A 143 14.86 1.36 -3.14
C ARG A 143 13.87 2.00 -2.16
N PRO A 144 14.20 3.17 -1.58
CA PRO A 144 13.21 3.99 -0.91
C PRO A 144 12.15 4.48 -1.89
N MET A 145 10.98 4.80 -1.36
CA MET A 145 9.90 5.47 -2.06
C MET A 145 9.44 6.69 -1.27
N VAL A 146 9.00 7.73 -1.97
CA VAL A 146 8.19 8.78 -1.36
C VAL A 146 6.85 8.16 -0.98
N ASN A 147 6.37 8.47 0.21
CA ASN A 147 5.10 7.97 0.72
C ASN A 147 3.97 8.37 -0.25
N PRO A 148 3.27 7.43 -0.89
CA PRO A 148 2.21 7.75 -1.83
C PRO A 148 1.05 8.51 -1.18
N ALA A 149 0.75 8.26 0.10
CA ALA A 149 -0.26 9.00 0.84
C ALA A 149 0.13 10.48 1.03
N PHE A 150 1.43 10.76 1.13
CA PHE A 150 1.95 12.13 1.17
C PHE A 150 1.77 12.83 -0.18
N ILE A 151 2.16 12.18 -1.28
CA ILE A 151 1.97 12.74 -2.64
C ILE A 151 0.49 13.05 -2.87
N ARG A 152 -0.39 12.10 -2.53
CA ARG A 152 -1.83 12.26 -2.66
C ARG A 152 -2.36 13.40 -1.80
N ALA A 153 -1.94 13.52 -0.54
CA ALA A 153 -2.35 14.63 0.31
C ALA A 153 -1.90 16.00 -0.24
N MET A 154 -0.68 16.09 -0.78
CA MET A 154 -0.19 17.33 -1.41
C MET A 154 -1.02 17.69 -2.66
N ARG A 155 -1.41 16.70 -3.46
CA ARG A 155 -2.26 16.90 -4.64
C ARG A 155 -3.69 17.27 -4.25
N ASP A 156 -4.34 16.45 -3.42
CA ASP A 156 -5.77 16.54 -3.12
C ASP A 156 -6.09 17.76 -2.22
N ASP A 157 -5.25 18.03 -1.22
CA ASP A 157 -5.52 19.10 -0.24
C ASP A 157 -4.95 20.48 -0.69
N PHE A 158 -3.89 20.49 -1.51
CA PHE A 158 -3.16 21.72 -1.86
C PHE A 158 -2.95 21.94 -3.37
N GLY A 159 -3.35 21.01 -4.23
CA GLY A 159 -3.17 21.11 -5.68
C GLY A 159 -1.70 21.04 -6.13
N ILE A 160 -0.80 20.50 -5.29
CA ILE A 160 0.63 20.48 -5.60
C ILE A 160 1.00 19.16 -6.27
N GLU A 161 1.47 19.24 -7.52
CA GLU A 161 2.06 18.12 -8.24
C GLU A 161 3.58 18.19 -8.15
N PHE A 162 4.18 17.27 -7.40
CA PHE A 162 5.63 17.12 -7.32
C PHE A 162 6.09 15.96 -8.19
N ASP A 163 7.04 16.22 -9.08
CA ASP A 163 7.75 15.18 -9.80
C ASP A 163 8.90 14.63 -8.95
N PHE A 164 8.56 13.66 -8.10
CA PHE A 164 9.54 12.93 -7.30
C PHE A 164 10.34 11.90 -8.09
N SER A 165 10.05 11.69 -9.39
CA SER A 165 10.78 10.72 -10.22
C SER A 165 12.19 11.20 -10.60
N SER A 166 12.40 12.52 -10.60
CA SER A 166 13.69 13.18 -10.87
C SER A 166 14.67 13.09 -9.68
N LEU A 167 14.16 12.87 -8.46
CA LEU A 167 14.95 12.88 -7.24
C LEU A 167 15.60 11.50 -7.05
N SER A 168 16.77 11.32 -7.66
CA SER A 168 17.67 10.22 -7.31
C SER A 168 18.03 10.34 -5.83
N LEU A 169 17.39 9.52 -4.99
CA LEU A 169 17.70 9.41 -3.57
C LEU A 169 19.09 8.77 -3.44
N ASN A 170 20.15 9.57 -3.60
CA ASN A 170 21.51 9.13 -3.35
C ASN A 170 21.60 8.62 -1.90
N LEU A 171 21.88 7.33 -1.77
CA LEU A 171 21.61 6.56 -0.57
C LEU A 171 22.47 6.95 0.63
N ASP A 172 23.57 7.68 0.47
CA ASP A 172 24.50 7.96 1.59
C ASP A 172 24.28 9.33 2.26
N SER A 173 23.87 10.36 1.51
CA SER A 173 23.66 11.74 2.02
C SER A 173 22.33 12.36 1.60
N GLY A 174 21.62 11.72 0.67
CA GLY A 174 20.50 12.33 -0.03
C GLY A 174 19.21 12.41 0.76
N ARG A 175 19.01 11.61 1.82
CA ARG A 175 17.72 11.58 2.54
C ARG A 175 17.45 12.81 3.40
N GLU A 176 18.45 13.29 4.14
CA GLU A 176 18.30 14.48 4.97
C GLU A 176 18.18 15.71 4.08
N GLN A 177 19.01 15.78 3.03
CA GLN A 177 18.91 16.79 1.99
C GLN A 177 17.54 16.79 1.32
N PHE A 178 17.02 15.61 0.97
CA PHE A 178 15.69 15.45 0.38
C PHE A 178 14.58 15.92 1.32
N ILE A 179 14.60 15.50 2.58
CA ILE A 179 13.58 15.91 3.56
C ILE A 179 13.63 17.42 3.79
N ASN A 180 14.83 18.01 3.85
CA ASN A 180 15.00 19.46 3.96
C ASN A 180 14.55 20.21 2.70
N GLN A 181 14.78 19.64 1.51
CA GLN A 181 14.30 20.19 0.25
C GLN A 181 12.77 20.18 0.19
N VAL A 182 12.14 19.06 0.54
CA VAL A 182 10.68 18.94 0.66
C VAL A 182 10.15 19.95 1.69
N ALA A 183 10.80 20.09 2.85
CA ALA A 183 10.44 21.07 3.87
C ALA A 183 10.42 22.50 3.33
N LYS A 184 11.42 22.85 2.51
CA LYS A 184 11.53 24.17 1.90
C LYS A 184 10.47 24.38 0.81
N GLU A 185 10.42 23.51 -0.19
CA GLU A 185 9.54 23.67 -1.35
C GLU A 185 8.06 23.60 -0.96
N VAL A 186 7.67 22.64 -0.11
CA VAL A 186 6.29 22.54 0.37
C VAL A 186 5.99 23.66 1.35
N GLY A 187 6.95 24.08 2.19
CA GLY A 187 6.78 25.16 3.15
C GLY A 187 6.51 26.53 2.53
N GLU A 188 6.95 26.76 1.29
CA GLU A 188 6.61 27.97 0.53
C GLU A 188 5.13 28.01 0.10
N MET A 189 4.48 26.85 -0.03
CA MET A 189 3.12 26.71 -0.54
C MET A 189 2.09 26.34 0.55
N VAL A 190 2.51 25.63 1.59
CA VAL A 190 1.64 25.08 2.63
C VAL A 190 1.94 25.75 3.97
N TYR A 191 0.98 26.51 4.48
CA TYR A 191 1.13 27.25 5.73
C TYR A 191 1.36 26.33 6.93
N GLY A 192 2.43 26.61 7.68
CA GLY A 192 2.80 25.85 8.87
C GLY A 192 3.37 24.45 8.57
N PHE A 193 3.74 24.17 7.33
CA PHE A 193 4.41 22.92 6.98
C PHE A 193 5.77 22.80 7.68
N ASN A 194 6.04 21.63 8.24
CA ASN A 194 7.32 21.28 8.85
C ASN A 194 7.58 19.78 8.63
N ALA A 195 8.83 19.44 8.29
CA ALA A 195 9.29 18.07 8.20
C ALA A 195 10.39 17.81 9.24
N GLU A 196 10.11 16.93 10.20
CA GLU A 196 11.06 16.54 11.24
C GLU A 196 11.81 15.27 10.81
N LEU A 197 13.15 15.28 10.88
CA LEU A 197 13.96 14.09 10.59
C LEU A 197 13.86 13.07 11.73
N ARG A 198 12.86 12.19 11.62
CA ARG A 198 12.59 11.13 12.58
C ARG A 198 12.47 9.78 11.86
N PHE A 199 12.96 8.73 12.51
CA PHE A 199 13.10 7.39 11.93
C PHE A 199 12.30 6.37 12.74
N ILE A 200 11.29 5.75 12.13
CA ILE A 200 10.36 4.86 12.82
C ILE A 200 10.19 3.58 12.00
N ILE A 201 10.48 2.44 12.61
CA ILE A 201 10.26 1.13 12.00
C ILE A 201 8.84 0.67 12.35
N GLY A 202 8.11 0.13 11.38
CA GLY A 202 6.77 -0.40 11.58
C GLY A 202 6.19 -1.04 10.32
N CYS A 203 4.96 -1.53 10.45
CA CYS A 203 4.16 -1.97 9.30
C CYS A 203 3.51 -0.75 8.65
N PHE A 204 4.17 -0.19 7.65
CA PHE A 204 3.64 0.91 6.83
C PHE A 204 3.06 0.33 5.56
N ILE A 205 1.84 -0.15 5.65
CA ILE A 205 1.11 -0.67 4.51
C ILE A 205 -0.32 -0.18 4.64
N ASN A 206 -0.86 0.27 3.52
CA ASN A 206 -2.28 0.21 3.33
C ASN A 206 -2.57 -0.48 1.99
N PRO A 207 -2.98 -1.77 2.02
CA PRO A 207 -3.38 -2.48 0.82
C PRO A 207 -4.51 -1.73 0.10
N GLU A 208 -5.42 -1.08 0.84
CA GLU A 208 -6.49 -0.26 0.29
C GLU A 208 -5.91 0.95 -0.46
N VAL A 209 -4.89 1.65 0.07
CA VAL A 209 -4.25 2.78 -0.65
C VAL A 209 -3.52 2.33 -1.91
N LEU A 210 -2.83 1.18 -1.87
CA LEU A 210 -2.17 0.64 -3.06
C LEU A 210 -3.19 0.22 -4.13
N ILE A 211 -4.27 -0.43 -3.71
CA ILE A 211 -5.37 -0.82 -4.61
C ILE A 211 -6.08 0.44 -5.13
N GLN A 212 -6.31 1.46 -4.29
CA GLN A 212 -6.95 2.72 -4.66
C GLN A 212 -6.11 3.54 -5.64
N ASP A 213 -4.81 3.71 -5.38
CA ASP A 213 -3.89 4.42 -6.29
C ASP A 213 -3.81 3.68 -7.63
N ARG A 214 -3.69 2.35 -7.61
CA ARG A 214 -3.69 1.56 -8.85
C ARG A 214 -5.03 1.66 -9.59
N THR A 215 -6.15 1.63 -8.86
CA THR A 215 -7.50 1.78 -9.43
C THR A 215 -7.68 3.15 -10.05
N SER A 216 -7.25 4.22 -9.37
CA SER A 216 -7.36 5.59 -9.85
C SER A 216 -6.54 5.79 -11.13
N ARG A 217 -5.28 5.33 -11.14
CA ARG A 217 -4.45 5.37 -12.36
C ARG A 217 -5.04 4.55 -13.49
N LEU A 218 -5.61 3.37 -13.20
CA LEU A 218 -6.25 2.54 -14.21
C LEU A 218 -7.48 3.24 -14.80
N ILE A 219 -8.27 3.95 -14.00
CA ILE A 219 -9.39 4.77 -14.50
C ILE A 219 -8.87 5.90 -15.39
N GLU A 220 -7.84 6.64 -14.96
CA GLU A 220 -7.21 7.70 -15.77
C GLU A 220 -6.65 7.16 -17.10
N GLU A 221 -5.96 6.02 -17.09
CA GLU A 221 -5.45 5.33 -18.29
C GLU A 221 -6.61 4.98 -19.24
N VAL A 222 -7.70 4.42 -18.70
CA VAL A 222 -8.91 4.10 -19.46
C VAL A 222 -9.55 5.35 -20.05
N GLU A 223 -9.67 6.44 -19.31
CA GLU A 223 -10.18 7.72 -19.81
C GLU A 223 -9.33 8.28 -20.96
N GLN A 224 -8.03 8.01 -20.97
CA GLN A 224 -7.11 8.35 -22.07
C GLN A 224 -7.17 7.35 -23.25
N GLY A 225 -8.07 6.37 -23.22
CA GLY A 225 -8.19 5.36 -24.28
C GLY A 225 -7.20 4.20 -24.17
N LYS A 226 -6.47 4.07 -23.06
CA LYS A 226 -5.48 3.00 -22.84
C LYS A 226 -6.08 1.93 -21.92
N CYS A 227 -6.22 0.71 -22.43
CA CYS A 227 -6.66 -0.44 -21.63
C CYS A 227 -6.04 -1.72 -22.19
N GLU A 228 -5.06 -2.28 -21.47
CA GLU A 228 -4.37 -3.52 -21.87
C GLU A 228 -5.11 -4.78 -21.41
N VAL A 229 -5.97 -4.66 -20.39
CA VAL A 229 -6.73 -5.79 -19.84
C VAL A 229 -7.90 -6.12 -20.76
N LYS A 230 -7.79 -7.24 -21.50
CA LYS A 230 -8.79 -7.65 -22.50
C LYS A 230 -10.21 -7.72 -21.94
N LEU A 231 -10.41 -8.32 -20.76
CA LEU A 231 -11.73 -8.42 -20.13
C LEU A 231 -12.32 -7.04 -19.86
N LEU A 232 -11.54 -6.13 -19.26
CA LEU A 232 -11.98 -4.77 -18.99
C LEU A 232 -12.31 -4.02 -20.28
N LYS A 233 -11.52 -4.23 -21.34
CA LYS A 233 -11.79 -3.70 -22.68
C LYS A 233 -13.10 -4.22 -23.27
N ASP A 234 -13.36 -5.53 -23.18
CA ASP A 234 -14.60 -6.13 -23.67
C ASP A 234 -15.82 -5.60 -22.88
N PHE A 235 -15.68 -5.34 -21.57
CA PHE A 235 -16.70 -4.64 -20.78
C PHE A 235 -16.91 -3.19 -21.24
N LEU A 236 -15.83 -2.41 -21.39
CA LEU A 236 -15.87 -1.00 -21.79
C LEU A 236 -16.47 -0.82 -23.19
N GLU A 237 -16.20 -1.75 -24.11
CA GLU A 237 -16.79 -1.78 -25.46
C GLU A 237 -18.23 -2.31 -25.45
N GLY A 238 -18.71 -2.81 -24.32
CA GLY A 238 -20.06 -3.35 -24.13
C GLY A 238 -20.28 -4.72 -24.80
N LYS A 239 -19.21 -5.47 -25.03
CA LYS A 239 -19.24 -6.87 -25.47
C LYS A 239 -19.57 -7.82 -24.31
N GLN A 240 -19.37 -7.38 -23.08
CA GLN A 240 -19.76 -8.10 -21.88
C GLN A 240 -20.53 -7.21 -20.90
N ALA A 241 -21.51 -7.81 -20.22
CA ALA A 241 -22.24 -7.17 -19.14
C ALA A 241 -21.50 -7.38 -17.81
N LEU A 242 -21.50 -6.36 -16.97
CA LEU A 242 -21.01 -6.45 -15.60
C LEU A 242 -21.97 -7.32 -14.78
N GLN A 243 -21.47 -8.42 -14.22
CA GLN A 243 -22.24 -9.20 -13.25
C GLN A 243 -21.71 -8.97 -11.83
N ARG A 244 -22.64 -8.77 -10.89
CA ARG A 244 -22.37 -8.90 -9.45
C ARG A 244 -22.93 -10.25 -9.00
N PRO A 245 -22.12 -11.14 -8.41
CA PRO A 245 -22.63 -12.40 -7.90
C PRO A 245 -23.61 -12.12 -6.75
N VAL A 246 -24.81 -12.69 -6.82
CA VAL A 246 -25.79 -12.62 -5.73
C VAL A 246 -25.48 -13.74 -4.72
N GLU A 247 -25.48 -13.41 -3.43
CA GLU A 247 -25.05 -14.29 -2.32
C GLU A 247 -25.95 -15.51 -2.07
N ASN A 248 -27.19 -15.52 -2.56
CA ASN A 248 -28.24 -16.43 -2.09
C ASN A 248 -28.55 -17.64 -3.01
N GLU A 249 -27.60 -18.11 -3.82
CA GLU A 249 -27.78 -19.38 -4.55
C GLU A 249 -27.12 -20.54 -3.79
N ASP A 250 -27.92 -21.58 -3.51
CA ASP A 250 -27.45 -22.85 -2.97
C ASP A 250 -26.85 -23.67 -4.12
N LEU A 251 -25.52 -23.72 -4.18
CA LEU A 251 -24.77 -24.42 -5.22
C LEU A 251 -24.50 -25.86 -4.77
N ASP A 252 -24.65 -26.82 -5.70
CA ASP A 252 -24.41 -28.25 -5.44
C ASP A 252 -22.96 -28.49 -4.97
N PRO A 253 -22.74 -29.05 -3.75
CA PRO A 253 -21.42 -29.38 -3.24
C PRO A 253 -20.60 -30.32 -4.13
N HIS A 254 -21.25 -31.17 -4.93
CA HIS A 254 -20.56 -32.08 -5.85
C HIS A 254 -19.94 -31.37 -7.04
N ASP A 255 -20.34 -30.12 -7.29
CA ASP A 255 -19.84 -29.29 -8.38
C ASP A 255 -18.66 -28.41 -7.92
N GLU A 256 -18.17 -28.57 -6.68
CA GLU A 256 -17.06 -27.79 -6.10
C GLU A 256 -15.69 -28.19 -6.69
N LYS A 257 -14.97 -27.22 -7.27
CA LYS A 257 -13.59 -27.40 -7.80
C LYS A 257 -12.63 -26.29 -7.31
N GLU A 258 -13.11 -25.45 -6.42
CA GLU A 258 -12.39 -24.34 -5.83
C GLU A 258 -11.41 -24.85 -4.76
N VAL A 259 -10.23 -24.24 -4.68
CA VAL A 259 -9.26 -24.57 -3.62
C VAL A 259 -9.59 -23.76 -2.36
N GLY A 260 -9.78 -24.46 -1.25
CA GLY A 260 -10.02 -23.88 0.08
C GLY A 260 -11.49 -23.78 0.46
N ASP A 261 -11.75 -23.34 1.69
CA ASP A 261 -13.11 -23.12 2.18
C ASP A 261 -13.62 -21.76 1.66
N VAL A 262 -14.62 -21.80 0.78
CA VAL A 262 -15.08 -20.64 0.02
C VAL A 262 -16.58 -20.44 0.18
N SER A 263 -16.98 -19.17 0.28
CA SER A 263 -18.39 -18.80 0.34
C SER A 263 -19.12 -19.08 -0.99
N ASN A 264 -20.46 -19.21 -0.94
CA ASN A 264 -21.27 -19.41 -2.15
C ASN A 264 -21.12 -18.26 -3.17
N SER A 265 -20.90 -17.02 -2.71
CA SER A 265 -20.65 -15.88 -3.60
C SER A 265 -19.33 -16.03 -4.35
N THR A 266 -18.27 -16.52 -3.69
CA THR A 266 -16.99 -16.89 -4.32
C THR A 266 -17.14 -17.99 -5.34
N ARG A 267 -17.87 -19.07 -5.01
CA ARG A 267 -18.10 -20.19 -5.95
C ARG A 267 -18.84 -19.72 -7.19
N ARG A 268 -19.88 -18.91 -7.02
CA ARG A 268 -20.59 -18.32 -8.16
C ARG A 268 -19.67 -17.45 -9.02
N ALA A 269 -18.87 -16.62 -8.37
CA ALA A 269 -17.90 -15.78 -9.08
C ALA A 269 -16.90 -16.62 -9.89
N ALA A 270 -16.35 -17.68 -9.29
CA ALA A 270 -15.44 -18.61 -9.94
C ALA A 270 -16.11 -19.30 -11.14
N LYS A 271 -17.37 -19.74 -11.01
CA LYS A 271 -18.16 -20.33 -12.10
C LYS A 271 -18.38 -19.34 -13.24
N LEU A 272 -18.86 -18.13 -12.96
CA LEU A 272 -19.07 -17.10 -13.98
C LEU A 272 -17.74 -16.71 -14.67
N ALA A 273 -16.63 -16.68 -13.92
CA ALA A 273 -15.31 -16.42 -14.48
C ALA A 273 -14.84 -17.55 -15.40
N SER A 274 -15.09 -18.82 -15.03
CA SER A 274 -14.80 -19.98 -15.90
C SER A 274 -15.61 -19.98 -17.20
N LEU A 275 -16.78 -19.34 -17.20
CA LEU A 275 -17.61 -19.10 -18.39
C LEU A 275 -17.13 -17.90 -19.22
N GLY A 276 -16.01 -17.27 -18.83
CA GLY A 276 -15.41 -16.14 -19.54
C GLY A 276 -16.10 -14.80 -19.30
N GLN A 277 -16.93 -14.67 -18.26
CA GLN A 277 -17.66 -13.43 -17.96
C GLN A 277 -16.84 -12.45 -17.09
N CYS A 278 -17.05 -11.15 -17.32
CA CYS A 278 -16.53 -10.07 -16.48
C CYS A 278 -17.36 -9.91 -15.20
N ILE A 279 -16.68 -9.93 -14.06
CA ILE A 279 -17.31 -9.87 -12.74
C ILE A 279 -16.50 -8.91 -11.88
N PHE A 280 -17.18 -8.05 -11.11
CA PHE A 280 -16.55 -7.37 -9.98
C PHE A 280 -16.84 -8.11 -8.69
N LEU A 281 -15.79 -8.29 -7.90
CA LEU A 281 -15.87 -8.90 -6.59
C LEU A 281 -15.40 -7.89 -5.56
N ASP A 282 -16.30 -7.55 -4.66
CA ASP A 282 -15.97 -6.77 -3.47
C ASP A 282 -15.41 -7.76 -2.44
N SER A 283 -14.08 -7.81 -2.31
CA SER A 283 -13.43 -8.64 -1.30
C SER A 283 -13.48 -7.91 0.05
N PRO A 284 -13.97 -8.53 1.14
CA PRO A 284 -13.78 -7.97 2.46
C PRO A 284 -12.28 -7.89 2.77
N THR A 285 -11.84 -6.77 3.32
CA THR A 285 -10.43 -6.44 3.59
C THR A 285 -9.86 -7.27 4.75
N SER A 286 -9.66 -8.57 4.52
CA SER A 286 -8.83 -9.47 5.33
C SER A 286 -8.92 -10.90 4.80
N SER A 287 -7.78 -11.54 4.55
CA SER A 287 -7.48 -12.96 4.19
C SER A 287 -8.14 -13.50 2.94
N ALA A 288 -9.25 -12.91 2.53
CA ALA A 288 -10.09 -13.43 1.49
C ALA A 288 -9.47 -13.20 0.12
N SER A 289 -8.80 -12.07 -0.18
CA SER A 289 -8.40 -11.75 -1.56
C SER A 289 -7.50 -12.80 -2.23
N VAL A 290 -6.48 -13.32 -1.52
CA VAL A 290 -5.60 -14.37 -2.06
C VAL A 290 -6.32 -15.70 -2.19
N SER A 291 -7.06 -16.11 -1.16
CA SER A 291 -7.84 -17.36 -1.21
C SER A 291 -8.96 -17.29 -2.25
N LEU A 292 -9.63 -16.15 -2.40
CA LEU A 292 -10.62 -15.86 -3.45
C LEU A 292 -9.97 -15.94 -4.83
N ALA A 293 -8.83 -15.28 -5.04
CA ALA A 293 -8.12 -15.32 -6.30
C ALA A 293 -7.67 -16.74 -6.67
N LEU A 294 -7.17 -17.49 -5.69
CA LEU A 294 -6.76 -18.88 -5.85
C LEU A 294 -7.95 -19.79 -6.19
N ALA A 295 -9.08 -19.62 -5.49
CA ALA A 295 -10.31 -20.36 -5.74
C ALA A 295 -10.89 -20.09 -7.13
N ILE A 296 -10.89 -18.82 -7.57
CA ILE A 296 -11.33 -18.45 -8.92
C ILE A 296 -10.39 -19.03 -9.96
N ALA A 297 -9.07 -18.90 -9.76
CA ALA A 297 -8.07 -19.43 -10.68
C ALA A 297 -8.14 -20.96 -10.80
N SER A 298 -8.34 -21.69 -9.69
CA SER A 298 -8.43 -23.15 -9.71
C SER A 298 -9.64 -23.61 -10.52
N ARG A 299 -10.78 -22.91 -10.42
CA ARG A 299 -11.97 -23.19 -11.22
C ARG A 299 -11.75 -22.89 -12.70
N CYS A 300 -11.11 -21.77 -13.03
CA CYS A 300 -10.82 -21.40 -14.43
C CYS A 300 -9.78 -22.32 -15.10
N ALA A 301 -8.93 -22.99 -14.32
CA ALA A 301 -7.96 -23.95 -14.81
C ALA A 301 -8.53 -25.37 -15.04
N CYS A 302 -9.72 -25.67 -14.50
CA CYS A 302 -10.41 -26.95 -14.64
C CYS A 302 -11.34 -26.99 -15.86
#